data_AF-A0A1V6MHD1-F1
#
_entry.id   AF-A0A1V6MHD1-F1
#
_cell.length_a   1.000
_cell.length_b   1.000
_cell.length_c   1.000
_cell.angle_alpha   90.00
_cell.angle_beta   90.00
_cell.angle_gamma   90.00
#
_symmetry.space_group_name_H-M   'P 1'
#
loop_
_entity.id
_entity.type
_entity.pdbx_description
1 polymer ?
#
loop_
_entity_poly.entity_id
_entity_poly.type
_entity_poly.pdbx_seq_one_letter_code
_entity_poly.pdbx_strand_id
1 'polypeptide(L)'
;MPSARRPTERWRPPLDTRALHELLVKVQRWEPFDADALLDDVGELLDDVAPPADMLPELADRLGRHLAQLIHIGAGTGADKDDEQADRLVRRARQLRNAVLPDEYRQAVGHLRRTAWTVNELAERLAFLGCLKAVAA
;
A
#
# COMPACT_ATOMS: atom_id res chain seq x y z
N MET A 1 -29.29 21.16 43.04
CA MET A 1 -28.91 19.75 43.31
C MET A 1 -27.73 19.41 42.41
N PRO A 2 -26.55 19.02 42.94
CA PRO A 2 -25.41 18.68 42.10
C PRO A 2 -25.58 17.26 41.57
N SER A 3 -25.54 17.09 40.24
CA SER A 3 -25.56 15.77 39.61
C SER A 3 -24.34 14.95 40.05
N ALA A 4 -24.59 13.83 40.72
CA ALA A 4 -23.55 12.86 41.05
C ALA A 4 -22.92 12.34 39.76
N ARG A 5 -21.61 12.57 39.58
CA ARG A 5 -20.84 12.00 38.45
C ARG A 5 -20.93 10.47 38.57
N ARG A 6 -21.47 9.81 37.53
CA ARG A 6 -21.45 8.34 37.48
C ARG A 6 -19.98 7.88 37.49
N PRO A 7 -19.62 6.85 38.27
CA PRO A 7 -18.29 6.26 38.19
C PRO A 7 -18.11 5.75 36.76
N THR A 8 -17.23 6.37 35.99
CA THR A 8 -16.82 5.84 34.69
C THR A 8 -15.87 4.69 34.95
N GLU A 9 -16.16 3.55 34.32
CA GLU A 9 -15.27 2.40 34.39
C GLU A 9 -13.89 2.81 33.85
N ARG A 10 -12.84 2.51 34.61
CA ARG A 10 -11.49 2.92 34.26
C ARG A 10 -11.11 2.16 32.98
N TRP A 11 -10.93 2.89 31.88
CA TRP A 11 -10.53 2.31 30.61
C TRP A 11 -9.27 1.44 30.81
N ARG A 12 -9.39 0.17 30.44
CA ARG A 12 -8.27 -0.77 30.36
C ARG A 12 -7.92 -0.88 28.89
N PRO A 13 -6.76 -0.33 28.47
CA PRO A 13 -6.39 -0.42 27.07
C PRO A 13 -6.23 -1.90 26.67
N PRO A 14 -6.72 -2.30 25.49
CA PRO A 14 -6.54 -3.65 24.98
C PRO A 14 -5.08 -3.96 24.61
N LEU A 15 -4.24 -2.93 24.57
CA LEU A 15 -2.82 -2.99 24.23
C LEU A 15 -1.99 -2.45 25.39
N ASP A 16 -0.79 -3.00 25.58
CA ASP A 16 0.17 -2.43 26.52
C ASP A 16 0.72 -1.08 26.02
N THR A 17 1.45 -0.37 26.88
CA THR A 17 2.00 0.95 26.57
C THR A 17 2.91 0.96 25.33
N ARG A 18 3.68 -0.11 25.11
CA ARG A 18 4.59 -0.23 23.97
C ARG A 18 3.79 -0.40 22.68
N ALA A 19 2.83 -1.31 22.66
CA ALA A 19 1.96 -1.54 21.52
C ALA A 19 1.10 -0.30 21.18
N LEU A 20 0.64 0.45 22.18
CA LEU A 20 -0.03 1.74 21.97
C LEU A 20 0.91 2.78 21.34
N HIS A 21 2.16 2.86 21.79
CA HIS A 21 3.15 3.76 21.22
C HIS A 21 3.47 3.40 19.76
N GLU A 22 3.65 2.11 19.46
CA GLU A 22 3.85 1.62 18.09
C GLU A 22 2.66 1.95 17.19
N LEU A 23 1.43 1.81 17.69
CA LEU A 23 0.22 2.20 16.96
C LEU A 23 0.17 3.71 16.72
N LEU A 24 0.49 4.53 17.72
CA LEU A 24 0.55 5.98 17.57
C LEU A 24 1.56 6.40 16.51
N VAL A 25 2.77 5.82 16.52
CA VAL A 25 3.80 6.09 15.50
C VAL A 25 3.30 5.73 14.10
N LYS A 26 2.61 4.59 13.96
CA LYS A 26 2.02 4.19 12.67
C LYS A 26 0.92 5.14 12.21
N VAL A 27 0.04 5.59 13.11
CA VAL A 27 -1.02 6.55 12.80
C VAL A 27 -0.45 7.91 12.43
N GLN A 28 0.60 8.37 13.12
CA GLN A 28 1.24 9.66 12.82
C GLN A 28 2.00 9.66 11.49
N ARG A 29 2.52 8.51 11.07
CA ARG A 29 3.21 8.32 9.78
C ARG A 29 2.27 7.84 8.67
N TRP A 30 0.97 7.68 8.97
CA TRP A 30 0.03 7.19 8.00
C TRP A 30 -0.22 8.27 6.95
N GLU A 31 0.06 7.92 5.69
CA GLU A 31 -0.28 8.73 4.53
C GLU A 31 -1.53 8.15 3.88
N PRO A 32 -2.52 8.99 3.52
CA PRO A 32 -3.64 8.58 2.69
C PRO A 32 -3.15 7.92 1.39
N PHE A 33 -3.93 6.98 0.87
CA PHE A 33 -3.68 6.43 -0.46
C PHE A 33 -3.91 7.52 -1.51
N ASP A 34 -2.90 7.76 -2.34
CA ASP A 34 -2.89 8.74 -3.42
C ASP A 34 -2.83 8.01 -4.76
N ALA A 35 -3.98 7.98 -5.46
CA ALA A 35 -4.10 7.28 -6.73
C ALA A 35 -3.33 7.99 -7.85
N ASP A 36 -3.26 9.31 -7.82
CA ASP A 36 -2.61 10.09 -8.87
C ASP A 36 -1.09 9.91 -8.78
N ALA A 37 -0.52 10.04 -7.57
CA ALA A 37 0.90 9.78 -7.33
C ALA A 37 1.30 8.34 -7.69
N LEU A 38 0.42 7.37 -7.46
CA LEU A 38 0.64 5.99 -7.90
C LEU A 38 0.69 5.88 -9.42
N LEU A 39 -0.23 6.51 -10.13
CA LEU A 39 -0.27 6.47 -11.59
C LEU A 39 0.94 7.16 -12.21
N ASP A 40 1.42 8.26 -11.63
CA ASP A 40 2.65 8.93 -12.06
C ASP A 40 3.87 7.99 -11.90
N ASP A 41 4.03 7.35 -10.75
CA ASP A 41 5.13 6.41 -10.49
C ASP A 41 5.06 5.15 -11.37
N VAL A 42 3.86 4.68 -11.66
CA VAL A 42 3.62 3.57 -12.61
C VAL A 42 3.98 4.02 -14.04
N GLY A 43 3.56 5.22 -14.44
CA GLY A 43 3.84 5.80 -15.75
C GLY A 43 5.35 5.92 -16.00
N GLU A 44 6.09 6.46 -15.04
CA GLU A 44 7.55 6.63 -15.10
C GLU A 44 8.29 5.31 -15.40
N LEU A 45 7.79 4.18 -14.88
CA LEU A 45 8.43 2.88 -15.05
C LEU A 45 8.00 2.15 -16.33
N LEU A 46 6.76 2.38 -16.76
CA LEU A 46 6.16 1.69 -17.90
C LEU A 46 6.32 2.44 -19.22
N ASP A 47 6.82 3.67 -19.18
CA ASP A 47 7.29 4.39 -20.37
C ASP A 47 8.33 3.54 -21.13
N ASP A 48 8.36 3.73 -22.45
CA ASP A 48 9.32 3.10 -23.36
C ASP A 48 10.77 3.52 -23.01
N VAL A 49 10.95 4.73 -22.47
CA VAL A 49 12.23 5.22 -21.99
C VAL A 49 12.47 4.73 -20.55
N ALA A 50 13.53 3.95 -20.35
CA ALA A 50 13.88 3.48 -19.02
C ALA A 50 14.41 4.64 -18.15
N PRO A 51 14.02 4.73 -16.87
CA PRO A 51 14.53 5.75 -15.97
C PRO A 51 16.03 5.56 -15.70
N PRO A 52 16.77 6.65 -15.45
CA PRO A 52 18.18 6.62 -15.13
C PRO A 52 18.46 5.84 -13.83
N ALA A 53 19.65 5.26 -13.74
CA ALA A 53 20.02 4.29 -12.71
C ALA A 53 19.96 4.87 -11.28
N ASP A 54 20.25 6.16 -11.13
CA ASP A 54 20.22 6.89 -9.86
C ASP A 54 18.80 7.12 -9.31
N MET A 55 17.78 7.11 -10.18
CA MET A 55 16.37 7.21 -9.77
C MET A 55 15.74 5.88 -9.36
N LEU A 56 16.35 4.74 -9.72
CA LEU A 56 15.76 3.42 -9.44
C LEU A 56 15.53 3.13 -7.94
N PRO A 57 16.43 3.48 -7.01
CA PRO A 57 16.19 3.23 -5.59
C PRO A 57 15.00 4.01 -5.05
N GLU A 58 14.82 5.26 -5.50
CA GLU A 58 13.70 6.09 -5.08
C GLU A 58 12.38 5.55 -5.65
N LEU A 59 12.35 5.23 -6.95
CA LEU A 59 11.20 4.59 -7.59
C LEU A 59 10.84 3.26 -6.94
N ALA A 60 11.84 2.45 -6.55
CA ALA A 60 11.62 1.19 -5.85
C ALA A 60 10.95 1.41 -4.49
N ASP A 61 11.38 2.42 -3.73
CA ASP A 61 10.76 2.74 -2.43
C ASP A 61 9.32 3.23 -2.61
N ARG A 62 9.09 4.21 -3.49
CA ARG A 62 7.74 4.76 -3.74
C ARG A 62 6.77 3.68 -4.21
N LEU A 63 7.18 2.88 -5.20
CA LEU A 63 6.36 1.78 -5.70
C LEU A 63 6.14 0.68 -4.67
N GLY A 64 7.14 0.40 -3.82
CA GLY A 64 7.02 -0.50 -2.69
C GLY A 64 6.00 -0.02 -1.65
N ARG A 65 5.94 1.29 -1.39
CA ARG A 65 4.93 1.92 -0.52
C ARG A 65 3.53 1.79 -1.11
N HIS A 66 3.34 2.12 -2.39
CA HIS A 66 2.07 1.95 -3.11
C HIS A 66 1.58 0.51 -3.04
N LEU A 67 2.46 -0.45 -3.34
CA LEU A 67 2.13 -1.88 -3.30
C LEU A 67 1.73 -2.33 -1.89
N ALA A 68 2.40 -1.85 -0.85
CA ALA A 68 2.04 -2.14 0.53
C ALA A 68 0.67 -1.58 0.91
N GLN A 69 0.36 -0.34 0.51
CA GLN A 69 -0.95 0.27 0.74
C GLN A 69 -2.06 -0.53 0.05
N LEU A 70 -1.89 -0.90 -1.23
CA LEU A 70 -2.89 -1.70 -1.96
C LEU A 70 -3.12 -3.08 -1.32
N ILE A 71 -2.05 -3.77 -0.87
CA ILE A 71 -2.19 -5.04 -0.13
C ILE A 71 -3.01 -4.82 1.15
N HIS A 72 -2.76 -3.74 1.88
CA HIS A 72 -3.48 -3.42 3.11
C HIS A 72 -4.93 -3.05 2.86
N ILE A 73 -5.22 -2.32 1.78
CA ILE A 73 -6.59 -2.00 1.36
C ILE A 73 -7.34 -3.29 1.02
N GLY A 74 -6.78 -4.15 0.18
CA GLY A 74 -7.42 -5.42 -0.20
C GLY A 74 -7.73 -6.32 1.00
N ALA A 75 -6.80 -6.41 1.97
CA ALA A 75 -7.02 -7.15 3.20
C ALA A 75 -8.03 -6.48 4.15
N GLY A 76 -8.01 -5.13 4.21
CA GLY A 76 -8.90 -4.34 5.07
C GLY A 76 -10.35 -4.32 4.59
N THR A 77 -10.58 -4.39 3.27
CA THR A 77 -11.91 -4.47 2.68
C THR A 77 -12.44 -5.89 2.54
N GLY A 78 -11.56 -6.91 2.65
CA GLY A 78 -11.93 -8.31 2.41
C GLY A 78 -11.90 -8.73 0.94
N ALA A 79 -11.51 -7.83 0.03
CA ALA A 79 -11.42 -8.12 -1.40
C ALA A 79 -10.50 -9.32 -1.71
N ASP A 80 -9.44 -9.53 -0.92
CA ASP A 80 -8.54 -10.68 -1.08
C ASP A 80 -9.17 -12.04 -0.69
N LYS A 81 -10.37 -12.05 -0.10
CA LYS A 81 -11.14 -13.25 0.23
C LYS A 81 -12.34 -13.43 -0.68
N ASP A 82 -12.96 -12.32 -1.03
CA ASP A 82 -14.23 -12.31 -1.76
C ASP A 82 -14.04 -12.32 -3.28
N ASP A 83 -12.84 -11.99 -3.76
CA ASP A 83 -12.49 -11.96 -5.19
C ASP A 83 -11.19 -12.72 -5.51
N GLU A 84 -11.30 -13.76 -6.34
CA GLU A 84 -10.15 -14.60 -6.71
C GLU A 84 -9.05 -13.83 -7.45
N GLN A 85 -9.43 -12.83 -8.26
CA GLN A 85 -8.45 -12.04 -9.02
C GLN A 85 -7.67 -11.12 -8.09
N ALA A 86 -8.35 -10.44 -7.16
CA ALA A 86 -7.72 -9.64 -6.12
C ALA A 86 -6.80 -10.48 -5.23
N ASP A 87 -7.23 -11.68 -4.81
CA ASP A 87 -6.42 -12.62 -4.05
C ASP A 87 -5.12 -13.00 -4.79
N ARG A 88 -5.22 -13.37 -6.07
CA ARG A 88 -4.05 -13.68 -6.91
C ARG A 88 -3.09 -12.49 -7.02
N LEU A 89 -3.62 -11.29 -7.26
CA LEU A 89 -2.83 -10.06 -7.37
C LEU A 89 -2.16 -9.70 -6.04
N VAL A 90 -2.86 -9.83 -4.92
CA VAL A 90 -2.30 -9.61 -3.56
C VAL A 90 -1.18 -10.60 -3.26
N ARG A 91 -1.31 -11.88 -3.62
CA ARG A 91 -0.21 -12.85 -3.47
C ARG A 91 1.01 -12.48 -4.32
N ARG A 92 0.80 -12.12 -5.59
CA ARG A 92 1.87 -11.68 -6.48
C ARG A 92 2.56 -10.43 -5.95
N ALA A 93 1.79 -9.46 -5.48
CA ALA A 93 2.26 -8.24 -4.84
C ALA A 93 3.14 -8.55 -3.62
N ARG A 94 2.71 -9.46 -2.74
CA ARG A 94 3.51 -9.90 -1.58
C ARG A 94 4.83 -10.57 -1.99
N GLN A 95 4.83 -11.38 -3.05
CA GLN A 95 6.05 -11.99 -3.57
C GLN A 95 7.03 -10.96 -4.10
N LEU A 96 6.56 -9.99 -4.90
CA LEU A 96 7.39 -8.94 -5.47
C LEU A 96 7.97 -8.01 -4.39
N ARG A 97 7.17 -7.63 -3.39
CA ARG A 97 7.62 -6.80 -2.27
C ARG A 97 8.74 -7.45 -1.46
N ASN A 98 8.74 -8.77 -1.34
CA ASN A 98 9.75 -9.51 -0.58
C ASN A 98 10.97 -9.91 -1.42
N ALA A 99 10.93 -9.68 -2.73
CA ALA A 99 12.06 -9.98 -3.60
C ALA A 99 13.12 -8.87 -3.46
N VAL A 100 14.38 -9.28 -3.50
CA VAL A 100 15.52 -8.36 -3.50
C VAL A 100 15.58 -7.68 -4.86
N LEU A 101 15.73 -6.35 -4.87
CA LEU A 101 15.97 -5.60 -6.09
C LEU A 101 17.33 -6.04 -6.67
N PRO A 102 17.40 -6.48 -7.94
CA PRO A 102 18.68 -6.85 -8.55
C PRO A 102 19.65 -5.67 -8.63
N ASP A 103 20.95 -5.91 -8.44
CA ASP A 103 21.99 -4.88 -8.55
C ASP A 103 22.24 -4.46 -10.01
N GLU A 104 22.01 -5.38 -10.96
CA GLU A 104 22.20 -5.13 -12.39
C GLU A 104 21.07 -4.27 -12.96
N TYR A 105 21.41 -3.10 -13.51
CA TYR A 105 20.45 -2.08 -13.97
C TYR A 105 19.29 -2.62 -14.82
N ARG A 106 19.58 -3.42 -15.85
CA ARG A 106 18.52 -3.99 -16.72
C ARG A 106 17.58 -4.93 -15.96
N GLN A 107 18.11 -5.68 -15.01
CA GLN A 107 17.32 -6.60 -14.18
C GLN A 107 16.52 -5.82 -13.14
N ALA A 108 17.08 -4.74 -12.58
CA ALA A 108 16.38 -3.81 -11.69
C ALA A 108 15.19 -3.16 -12.39
N VAL A 109 15.39 -2.58 -13.59
CA VAL A 109 14.30 -2.01 -14.40
C VAL A 109 13.24 -3.07 -14.72
N GLY A 110 13.64 -4.27 -15.14
CA GLY A 110 12.70 -5.36 -15.42
C GLY A 110 11.95 -5.85 -14.17
N HIS A 111 12.57 -5.80 -12.99
CA HIS A 111 11.90 -6.07 -11.72
C HIS A 111 10.86 -4.97 -11.43
N LEU A 112 11.26 -3.69 -11.49
CA LEU A 112 10.39 -2.56 -11.21
C LEU A 112 9.21 -2.47 -12.18
N ARG A 113 9.41 -2.74 -13.47
CA ARG A 113 8.31 -2.83 -14.45
C ARG A 113 7.28 -3.90 -14.10
N ARG A 114 7.72 -5.09 -13.67
CA ARG A 114 6.81 -6.16 -13.22
C ARG A 114 6.05 -5.76 -11.95
N THR A 115 6.72 -5.04 -11.05
CA THR A 115 6.11 -4.47 -9.85
C THR A 115 5.08 -3.41 -10.23
N ALA A 116 5.40 -2.49 -11.15
CA ALA A 116 4.51 -1.43 -11.61
C ALA A 116 3.25 -2.00 -12.29
N TRP A 117 3.42 -3.05 -13.09
CA TRP A 117 2.28 -3.77 -13.67
C TRP A 117 1.39 -4.42 -12.62
N THR A 118 1.98 -5.03 -11.60
CA THR A 118 1.21 -5.63 -10.50
C THR A 118 0.50 -4.56 -9.67
N VAL A 119 1.14 -3.41 -9.45
CA VAL A 119 0.52 -2.24 -8.79
C VAL A 119 -0.69 -1.77 -9.59
N ASN A 120 -0.55 -1.55 -10.90
CA ASN A 120 -1.62 -1.09 -11.77
C ASN A 120 -2.80 -2.07 -11.79
N GLU A 121 -2.54 -3.36 -12.05
CA GLU A 121 -3.59 -4.39 -12.09
C GLU A 121 -4.34 -4.51 -10.76
N LEU A 122 -3.62 -4.43 -9.63
CA LEU A 122 -4.24 -4.49 -8.30
C LEU A 122 -5.05 -3.23 -8.00
N ALA A 123 -4.54 -2.04 -8.34
CA ALA A 123 -5.27 -0.79 -8.19
C ALA A 123 -6.56 -0.79 -9.01
N GLU A 124 -6.49 -1.13 -10.29
CA GLU A 124 -7.67 -1.25 -11.16
C GLU A 124 -8.68 -2.26 -10.61
N ARG A 125 -8.21 -3.42 -10.13
CA ARG A 125 -9.11 -4.43 -9.57
C ARG A 125 -9.79 -3.96 -8.29
N LEU A 126 -9.06 -3.31 -7.39
CA LEU A 126 -9.63 -2.77 -6.15
C LEU A 126 -10.57 -1.59 -6.43
N ALA A 127 -10.29 -0.75 -7.43
CA ALA A 127 -11.21 0.28 -7.88
C ALA A 127 -12.50 -0.31 -8.45
N PHE A 128 -12.40 -1.35 -9.29
CA PHE A 128 -13.56 -2.07 -9.83
C PHE A 128 -14.45 -2.67 -8.72
N LEU A 129 -13.84 -3.18 -7.64
CA LEU A 129 -14.55 -3.70 -6.47
C LEU A 129 -15.07 -2.59 -5.52
N GLY A 130 -14.90 -1.31 -5.86
CA GLY A 130 -15.30 -0.18 -5.02
C GLY A 130 -14.48 -0.02 -3.73
N CYS A 131 -13.32 -0.65 -3.64
CA CYS A 131 -12.41 -0.56 -2.49
C CYS A 131 -11.56 0.71 -2.50
N LEU A 132 -11.39 1.32 -3.68
CA LEU A 132 -10.77 2.62 -3.86
C LEU A 132 -11.86 3.63 -4.21
N LYS A 133 -11.77 4.85 -3.65
CA LYS A 133 -12.60 5.95 -4.15
C LYS A 133 -12.16 6.25 -5.59
N ALA A 134 -13.10 6.23 -6.51
CA ALA A 134 -12.85 6.75 -7.85
C ALA A 134 -12.36 8.21 -7.72
N VAL A 135 -11.24 8.52 -8.37
CA VAL A 135 -10.90 9.92 -8.64
C VAL A 135 -12.04 10.44 -9.52
N ALA A 136 -12.69 11.52 -9.09
CA ALA A 136 -13.69 12.16 -9.92
C ALA A 136 -12.99 12.62 -11.21
N ALA A 137 -13.40 12.02 -12.33
CA ALA A 137 -12.99 12.46 -13.67
C ALA A 137 -13.51 13.87 -13.96
#